data_AF-A0A0D7P7D6-F1
#
_entry.id   AF-A0A0D7P7D6-F1
#
_cell.length_a   1.000
_cell.length_b   1.000
_cell.length_c   1.000
_cell.angle_alpha   90.00
_cell.angle_beta   90.00
_cell.angle_gamma   90.00
#
_symmetry.space_group_name_H-M   'P 1'
#
loop_
_entity.id
_entity.type
_entity.pdbx_description
1 polymer ?
#
loop_
_entity_poly.entity_id
_entity_poly.type
_entity_poly.pdbx_seq_one_letter_code
_entity_poly.pdbx_strand_id
1 'polypeptide(L)'
;MLEASVSRPTVPYGADQTLFVVIDRRDKGTEIRVERSDLEATIGELVAGCFNDPIKVISFNTLEHWMKDISTEIAGEIRARCDIDGIRLPDYLSDFVESHT
;
A
#
# COMPACT_ATOMS: atom_id res chain seq x y z
N MET A 1 27.81 14.65 -40.28
CA MET A 1 27.68 15.04 -38.86
C MET A 1 27.10 13.85 -38.13
N LEU A 2 27.76 13.38 -37.06
CA LEU A 2 27.34 12.21 -36.30
C LEU A 2 26.31 12.69 -35.29
N GLU A 3 25.02 12.44 -35.56
CA GLU A 3 23.94 12.77 -34.63
C GLU A 3 24.09 11.87 -33.40
N ALA A 4 24.42 12.49 -32.27
CA ALA A 4 24.51 11.81 -30.99
C ALA A 4 23.17 11.17 -30.68
N SER A 5 23.15 9.84 -30.61
CA SER A 5 22.03 9.11 -30.03
C SER A 5 21.87 9.58 -28.59
N VAL A 6 20.86 10.41 -28.34
CA VAL A 6 20.46 10.74 -26.97
C VAL A 6 19.89 9.47 -26.36
N SER A 7 20.74 8.70 -25.69
CA SER A 7 20.29 7.70 -24.76
C SER A 7 19.45 8.43 -23.72
N ARG A 8 18.11 8.30 -23.84
CA ARG A 8 17.17 8.75 -22.81
C ARG A 8 17.73 8.27 -21.46
N PRO A 9 17.85 9.13 -20.43
CA PRO A 9 18.26 8.67 -19.13
C PRO A 9 17.32 7.54 -18.75
N THR A 10 17.85 6.32 -18.67
CA THR A 10 17.08 5.16 -18.25
C THR A 10 16.74 5.43 -16.80
N VAL A 11 15.51 5.89 -16.56
CA VAL A 11 14.97 5.91 -15.21
C VAL A 11 15.10 4.48 -14.70
N PRO A 12 15.72 4.23 -13.53
CA PRO A 12 15.66 2.91 -12.95
C PRO A 12 14.18 2.52 -12.86
N TYR A 13 13.86 1.34 -13.39
CA TYR A 13 12.52 0.76 -13.39
C TYR A 13 11.96 0.88 -11.96
N GLY A 14 10.97 1.76 -11.76
CA GLY A 14 10.50 2.15 -10.43
C GLY A 14 10.24 3.65 -10.24
N ALA A 15 10.78 4.54 -11.08
CA ALA A 15 10.51 5.98 -10.95
C ALA A 15 9.05 6.33 -11.27
N ASP A 16 8.44 5.68 -12.27
CA ASP A 16 7.03 5.87 -12.67
C ASP A 16 6.02 5.06 -11.84
N GLN A 17 6.50 4.17 -10.96
CA GLN A 17 5.64 3.28 -10.21
C GLN A 17 5.09 3.96 -8.95
N THR A 18 3.77 3.90 -8.78
CA THR A 18 3.12 4.26 -7.51
C THR A 18 3.50 3.22 -6.47
N LEU A 19 4.10 3.68 -5.38
CA LEU A 19 4.45 2.85 -4.24
C LEU A 19 3.39 2.98 -3.17
N PHE A 20 3.15 1.90 -2.44
CA PHE A 20 2.20 1.79 -1.35
C PHE A 20 2.98 1.52 -0.07
N VAL A 21 2.84 2.40 0.91
CA VAL A 21 3.46 2.28 2.21
C VAL A 21 2.39 1.90 3.20
N VAL A 22 2.51 0.71 3.77
CA VAL A 22 1.73 0.28 4.92
C VAL A 22 2.49 0.66 6.17
N ILE A 23 1.85 1.46 7.03
CA ILE A 23 2.33 1.76 8.38
C ILE A 23 1.73 0.72 9.30
N ASP A 24 2.57 -0.16 9.85
CA ASP A 24 2.17 -1.27 10.71
C ASP A 24 2.72 -1.09 12.12
N ARG A 25 1.89 -1.35 13.13
CA ARG A 25 2.31 -1.30 14.53
C ARG A 25 2.81 -2.68 14.95
N ARG A 26 4.13 -2.80 15.13
CA ARG A 26 4.73 -4.05 15.63
C ARG A 26 4.54 -4.22 17.13
N ASP A 27 4.64 -3.12 17.88
CA ASP A 27 4.57 -3.07 19.34
C ASP A 27 4.01 -1.71 19.82
N LYS A 28 3.70 -1.57 21.11
CA LYS A 28 3.11 -0.35 21.74
C LYS A 28 3.90 0.97 21.54
N GLY A 29 5.04 0.94 20.87
CA GLY A 29 5.83 2.13 20.52
C GLY A 29 6.71 1.95 19.28
N THR A 30 6.44 0.96 18.42
CA THR A 30 7.24 0.75 17.21
C THR A 30 6.34 0.60 15.99
N GLU A 31 6.41 1.60 15.13
CA GLU A 31 5.78 1.62 13.82
C GLU A 31 6.83 1.24 12.78
N ILE A 32 6.49 0.27 11.92
CA ILE A 32 7.29 -0.11 10.77
C ILE A 32 6.61 0.40 9.50
N ARG A 33 7.43 0.75 8.51
CA ARG A 33 6.96 1.16 7.19
C ARG A 33 7.32 0.07 6.21
N VAL A 34 6.30 -0.52 5.60
CA VAL A 34 6.48 -1.59 4.63
C VAL A 34 6.08 -1.05 3.27
N GLU A 35 7.07 -0.92 2.40
CA GLU A 35 6.90 -0.46 1.04
C GLU A 35 6.54 -1.63 0.12
N ARG A 36 5.57 -1.38 -0.76
CA ARG A 36 5.06 -2.32 -1.75
C ARG A 36 4.85 -1.59 -3.07
N SER A 37 5.07 -2.28 -4.16
CA SER A 37 4.88 -1.72 -5.52
C SER A 37 3.58 -2.22 -6.17
N ASP A 38 2.88 -3.15 -5.53
CA ASP A 38 1.67 -3.77 -6.03
C ASP A 38 0.54 -3.66 -5.00
N LEU A 39 -0.54 -2.99 -5.39
CA LEU A 39 -1.66 -2.73 -4.48
C LEU A 39 -2.45 -3.99 -4.16
N GLU A 40 -2.76 -4.79 -5.17
CA GLU A 40 -3.60 -5.98 -5.01
C GLU A 40 -2.93 -7.00 -4.09
N ALA A 41 -1.62 -7.22 -4.28
CA ALA A 41 -0.79 -8.04 -3.42
C ALA A 41 -0.72 -7.48 -2.00
N THR A 42 -0.58 -6.15 -1.84
CA THR A 42 -0.59 -5.52 -0.51
C THR A 42 -1.88 -5.78 0.24
N ILE A 43 -3.03 -5.63 -0.43
CA ILE A 43 -4.34 -5.91 0.16
C ILE A 43 -4.49 -7.40 0.47
N GLY A 44 -3.98 -8.28 -0.40
CA GLY A 44 -3.92 -9.71 -0.14
C GLY A 44 -3.11 -10.06 1.10
N GLU A 45 -1.93 -9.45 1.27
CA GLU A 45 -1.07 -9.62 2.44
C GLU A 45 -1.71 -9.07 3.73
N LEU A 46 -2.44 -7.95 3.64
CA LEU A 46 -3.22 -7.39 4.74
C LEU A 46 -4.27 -8.39 5.22
N VAL A 47 -5.09 -8.93 4.31
CA VAL A 47 -6.13 -9.91 4.64
C VAL A 47 -5.52 -11.25 5.11
N ALA A 48 -4.36 -11.63 4.56
CA ALA A 48 -3.65 -12.86 4.95
C ALA A 48 -2.96 -12.77 6.33
N GLY A 49 -2.87 -11.59 6.94
CA GLY A 49 -2.22 -11.41 8.25
C GLY A 49 -0.71 -11.34 8.20
N CYS A 50 -0.12 -10.88 7.09
CA CYS A 50 1.31 -10.57 7.02
C CYS A 50 1.69 -9.31 7.83
N PHE A 51 0.70 -8.56 8.30
CA PHE A 51 0.84 -7.34 9.10
C PHE A 51 0.28 -7.58 10.51
N ASN A 52 0.84 -6.92 11.52
CA ASN A 52 0.39 -7.08 12.91
C ASN A 52 -0.83 -6.23 13.23
N ASP A 53 -0.76 -4.94 12.93
CA ASP A 53 -1.76 -3.92 13.26
C ASP A 53 -1.57 -2.74 12.28
N PRO A 54 -2.08 -2.86 11.05
CA PRO A 54 -1.93 -1.81 10.05
C PRO A 54 -2.71 -0.57 10.48
N ILE A 55 -2.03 0.55 10.58
CA ILE A 55 -2.59 1.84 11.02
C ILE A 55 -3.05 2.66 9.81
N LYS A 56 -2.26 2.64 8.72
CA LYS A 56 -2.44 3.56 7.60
C LYS A 56 -1.81 3.02 6.32
N VAL A 57 -2.42 3.32 5.18
CA VAL A 57 -1.86 3.01 3.86
C VAL A 57 -1.76 4.28 3.03
N ILE A 58 -0.54 4.59 2.61
CA ILE A 58 -0.23 5.78 1.82
C ILE A 58 0.24 5.33 0.45
N SER A 59 -0.35 5.88 -0.60
CA SER A 59 0.22 5.81 -1.93
C SER A 59 1.11 7.03 -2.17
N PHE A 60 2.27 6.81 -2.77
CA PHE A 60 3.15 7.88 -3.17
C PHE A 60 3.76 7.59 -4.54
N ASN A 61 3.84 8.60 -5.38
CA ASN A 61 4.48 8.51 -6.68
C ASN A 61 5.58 9.57 -6.76
N THR A 62 6.82 9.12 -6.92
CA THR A 62 8.00 10.00 -6.94
C THR A 62 8.15 10.78 -8.24
N LEU A 63 7.60 10.28 -9.36
CA LEU A 63 7.67 10.95 -10.66
C LEU A 63 6.58 12.00 -10.81
N GLU A 64 5.38 11.71 -10.31
CA GLU A 64 4.25 12.64 -10.36
C GLU A 64 4.18 13.58 -9.14
N HIS A 65 5.14 13.45 -8.20
CA HIS A 65 5.31 14.32 -7.03
C HIS A 65 4.07 14.42 -6.13
N TRP A 66 3.35 13.31 -5.93
CA TRP A 66 2.19 13.29 -5.05
C TRP A 66 2.28 12.16 -4.01
N MET A 67 1.59 12.39 -2.89
CA MET A 67 1.30 11.39 -1.88
C MET A 67 -0.18 11.50 -1.50
N LYS A 68 -0.84 10.35 -1.33
CA LYS A 68 -2.26 10.29 -1.00
C LYS A 68 -2.47 9.22 0.06
N ASP A 69 -3.19 9.59 1.12
CA ASP A 69 -3.75 8.63 2.04
C ASP A 69 -4.88 7.87 1.34
N ILE A 70 -4.71 6.56 1.18
CA ILE A 70 -5.69 5.69 0.53
C ILE A 70 -6.27 4.69 1.52
N SER A 71 -6.11 4.94 2.83
CA SER A 71 -6.50 3.99 3.88
C SER A 71 -7.99 3.66 3.81
N THR A 72 -8.84 4.65 3.51
CA THR A 72 -10.27 4.46 3.28
C THR A 72 -10.59 3.59 2.07
N GLU A 73 -9.87 3.77 0.96
CA GLU A 73 -10.05 2.93 -0.24
C GLU A 73 -9.66 1.48 0.06
N ILE A 74 -8.55 1.29 0.80
CA ILE A 74 -8.08 -0.03 1.23
C ILE A 74 -9.01 -0.69 2.23
N ALA A 75 -9.53 0.06 3.21
CA ALA A 75 -10.50 -0.44 4.18
C ALA A 75 -11.78 -0.94 3.48
N GLY A 76 -12.25 -0.20 2.48
CA GLY A 76 -13.38 -0.60 1.63
C GLY A 76 -13.10 -1.89 0.87
N GLU A 77 -11.93 -2.00 0.22
CA GLU A 77 -11.53 -3.20 -0.53
C GLU A 77 -11.39 -4.43 0.38
N ILE A 78 -10.76 -4.29 1.55
CA ILE A 78 -10.61 -5.35 2.54
C ILE A 78 -11.99 -5.87 2.96
N ARG A 79 -12.92 -4.96 3.28
CA ARG A 79 -14.30 -5.32 3.65
C ARG A 79 -15.01 -6.03 2.51
N ALA A 80 -14.91 -5.52 1.28
CA ALA A 80 -15.53 -6.12 0.12
C ALA A 80 -14.98 -7.54 -0.15
N ARG A 81 -13.67 -7.75 -0.07
CA ARG A 81 -13.05 -9.08 -0.18
C ARG A 81 -13.53 -10.02 0.92
N CYS A 82 -13.57 -9.57 2.18
CA CYS A 82 -14.09 -10.39 3.28
C CYS A 82 -15.55 -10.81 3.05
N ASP A 83 -16.39 -9.90 2.56
CA ASP A 83 -17.78 -10.19 2.22
C ASP A 83 -17.91 -11.21 1.08
N ILE A 84 -17.10 -11.06 0.02
CA ILE A 84 -17.07 -11.96 -1.14
C ILE A 84 -16.59 -13.37 -0.75
N ASP A 85 -15.51 -13.47 0.01
CA ASP A 85 -14.95 -14.74 0.49
C ASP A 85 -15.77 -15.36 1.62
N GLY A 86 -16.76 -14.63 2.17
CA GLY A 86 -17.57 -15.07 3.30
C GLY A 86 -16.77 -15.23 4.59
N ILE A 87 -15.61 -14.58 4.69
CA ILE A 87 -14.75 -14.59 5.87
C ILE A 87 -15.07 -13.40 6.76
N ARG A 88 -15.01 -13.61 8.08
CA ARG A 88 -15.12 -12.49 9.01
C ARG A 88 -13.84 -11.66 8.96
N LEU A 89 -14.00 -10.34 8.96
CA LEU A 89 -12.87 -9.41 9.08
C LEU A 89 -12.01 -9.79 10.30
N PRO A 90 -10.69 -9.96 10.13
CA PRO A 90 -9.79 -10.24 11.24
C PRO A 90 -9.78 -9.12 12.28
N ASP A 91 -9.58 -9.49 13.55
CA ASP A 91 -9.59 -8.55 14.68
C ASP A 91 -8.53 -7.44 14.50
N TYR A 92 -7.34 -7.80 14.04
CA TYR A 92 -6.24 -6.85 13.77
C TYR A 92 -6.50 -5.86 12.62
N LEU A 93 -7.46 -6.15 11.73
CA LEU A 93 -7.92 -5.22 10.69
C LEU A 93 -9.18 -4.47 11.10
N SER A 94 -9.83 -4.86 12.19
CA SER A 94 -11.12 -4.26 12.57
C SER A 94 -10.96 -2.79 12.94
N ASP A 95 -9.96 -2.45 13.78
CA ASP A 95 -9.65 -1.06 14.12
C ASP A 95 -9.30 -0.23 12.87
N PHE A 96 -8.48 -0.78 11.98
CA PHE A 96 -8.10 -0.14 10.73
C PHE A 96 -9.32 0.17 9.86
N VAL A 97 -10.20 -0.81 9.64
CA VAL A 97 -11.38 -0.66 8.78
C VAL A 97 -12.41 0.26 9.43
N GLU A 98 -12.65 0.14 10.73
CA GLU A 98 -13.60 0.99 11.47
C GLU A 98 -13.13 2.46 11.52
N SER A 99 -11.82 2.70 11.67
CA SER A 99 -11.27 4.06 11.68
C SER A 99 -11.32 4.75 10.30
N HIS A 100 -11.55 4.01 9.21
CA HIS A 100 -11.48 4.51 7.84
C HIS A 100 -12.72 4.23 6.99
N THR A 101 -13.82 3.75 7.59
CA THR A 101 -15.16 3.57 6.95
C THR A 101 -16.08 4.76 7.21
#